data_AF-A0A6N9HLQ0-F1
#
_entry.id   AF-A0A6N9HLQ0-F1
#
_cell.length_a   1.000
_cell.length_b   1.000
_cell.length_c   1.000
_cell.angle_alpha   90.00
_cell.angle_beta   90.00
_cell.angle_gamma   90.00
#
_symmetry.space_group_name_H-M   'P 1'
#
loop_
_entity.id
_entity.type
_entity.pdbx_description
1 polymer ?
#
loop_
_entity_poly.entity_id
_entity_poly.type
_entity_poly.pdbx_seq_one_letter_code
_entity_poly.pdbx_strand_id
1 'polypeptide(L)'
;MFLQDFRKILALTALLVSSTAYAKVLYVFDNPRLIAVNKTEGLTGYYGAEHRVAHFSCSFFFYESGQSNDVSFPITSFTKRGERVPGRVFSKGKGWIVQTDEQHDGCGGAVGDFRKGPDDDHPARFASVEYIPALGIRRVVDTGAVVVALKTRGLRTYVRYVHPATGRVTTSWIETGKLENPFSSQPDALSRQVKYTVHPVTRFNGRRLGKNVSIESVQLVSGPGLSSTSIQAINAKLRDVVKGFRIYAAECQQGAQGHPWGYESKLGKVVISKRYVSVVFERDTVCGGTPDFERDAFVFAKASGKFISPTRLLKEVFPREEFRAGISSYKDLIHVNDNLAEALISDNADVLGDCDGTCDYDIRNKSYRIWMEDGQIVLFPEFSQASYINQQEYFIKVAR
;
A
#
# COMPACT_ATOMS: atom_id res chain seq x y z
N MET A 1 -0.66 43.11 -37.27
CA MET A 1 -1.74 42.15 -36.97
C MET A 1 -1.32 40.73 -37.37
N PHE A 2 -0.14 40.27 -36.91
CA PHE A 2 0.43 38.94 -37.24
C PHE A 2 1.17 38.28 -36.06
N LEU A 3 1.12 38.90 -34.87
CA LEU A 3 1.88 38.47 -33.68
C LEU A 3 0.99 37.92 -32.55
N GLN A 4 -0.33 37.87 -32.74
CA GLN A 4 -1.29 37.45 -31.72
C GLN A 4 -1.70 35.97 -31.83
N ASP A 5 -1.42 35.31 -32.96
CA ASP A 5 -1.83 33.91 -33.18
C ASP A 5 -0.77 32.87 -32.76
N PHE A 6 0.50 33.25 -32.58
CA PHE A 6 1.54 32.31 -32.13
C PHE A 6 1.39 31.88 -30.67
N ARG A 7 0.77 32.73 -29.82
CA ARG A 7 0.55 32.41 -28.39
C ARG A 7 -0.56 31.38 -28.16
N LYS A 8 -1.53 31.26 -29.08
CA LYS A 8 -2.59 30.25 -28.99
C LYS A 8 -2.13 28.86 -29.44
N ILE A 9 -1.18 28.81 -30.38
CA ILE A 9 -0.60 27.54 -30.83
C ILE A 9 0.39 26.98 -29.79
N LEU A 10 1.14 27.83 -29.08
CA LEU A 10 2.03 27.38 -27.99
C LEU A 10 1.28 26.84 -26.75
N ALA A 11 0.08 27.36 -26.47
CA ALA A 11 -0.73 26.89 -25.34
C ALA A 11 -1.39 25.52 -25.61
N LEU A 12 -1.58 25.15 -26.88
CA LEU A 12 -2.17 23.86 -27.25
C LEU A 12 -1.16 22.71 -27.23
N THR A 13 0.16 22.99 -27.30
CA THR A 13 1.20 21.95 -27.29
C THR A 13 1.67 21.59 -25.87
N ALA A 14 1.38 22.42 -24.86
CA ALA A 14 1.79 22.19 -23.47
C ALA A 14 0.87 21.25 -22.66
N LEU A 15 -0.27 20.82 -23.24
CA LEU A 15 -1.28 19.97 -22.59
C LEU A 15 -1.16 18.46 -22.90
N LEU A 16 -0.13 18.05 -23.66
CA LEU A 16 0.05 16.64 -24.07
C LEU A 16 1.15 15.88 -23.31
N VAL A 17 1.75 16.49 -22.28
CA VAL A 17 2.68 15.76 -21.39
C VAL A 17 1.89 15.26 -20.17
N SER A 18 0.89 14.42 -20.44
CA SER A 18 0.15 13.70 -19.40
C SER A 18 1.12 12.83 -18.63
N SER A 19 1.30 13.17 -17.37
CA SER A 19 2.05 12.46 -16.35
C SER A 19 1.79 10.96 -16.42
N THR A 20 2.82 10.20 -16.80
CA THR A 20 2.87 8.75 -16.61
C THR A 20 2.89 8.49 -15.12
N ALA A 21 1.72 8.33 -14.52
CA ALA A 21 1.61 7.79 -13.19
C ALA A 21 2.29 6.41 -13.22
N TYR A 22 3.32 6.26 -12.39
CA TYR A 22 4.21 5.10 -12.41
C TYR A 22 3.49 3.91 -11.80
N ALA A 23 2.52 3.36 -12.54
CA ALA A 23 1.93 2.08 -12.24
C ALA A 23 3.06 1.05 -12.20
N LYS A 24 3.16 0.28 -11.11
CA LYS A 24 4.03 -0.88 -11.12
C LYS A 24 3.48 -1.83 -12.18
N VAL A 25 4.36 -2.35 -13.02
CA VAL A 25 3.94 -3.18 -14.15
C VAL A 25 4.31 -4.62 -13.87
N LEU A 26 3.31 -5.49 -13.79
CA LEU A 26 3.48 -6.93 -13.83
C LEU A 26 3.88 -7.35 -15.25
N TYR A 27 5.05 -7.97 -15.38
CA TYR A 27 5.44 -8.75 -16.55
C TYR A 27 4.78 -10.13 -16.47
N VAL A 28 3.98 -10.46 -17.48
CA VAL A 28 3.46 -11.81 -17.68
C VAL A 28 4.41 -12.52 -18.64
N PHE A 29 4.88 -13.70 -18.26
CA PHE A 29 5.79 -14.51 -19.08
C PHE A 29 5.07 -15.68 -19.73
N ASP A 30 5.65 -16.18 -20.81
CA ASP A 30 5.30 -17.45 -21.46
C ASP A 30 5.34 -18.64 -20.50
N ASN A 31 6.24 -18.63 -19.53
CA ASN A 31 6.20 -19.49 -18.35
C ASN A 31 5.50 -18.75 -17.19
N PRO A 32 4.26 -19.13 -16.83
CA PRO A 32 3.50 -18.42 -15.80
C PRO A 32 4.12 -18.53 -14.40
N ARG A 33 5.04 -19.48 -14.19
CA ARG A 33 5.72 -19.68 -12.90
C ARG A 33 6.74 -18.59 -12.57
N LEU A 34 7.16 -17.80 -13.57
CA LEU A 34 7.93 -16.58 -13.36
C LEU A 34 6.97 -15.40 -13.27
N ILE A 35 7.12 -14.62 -12.22
CA ILE A 35 6.38 -13.39 -11.97
C ILE A 35 7.40 -12.30 -11.72
N ALA A 36 7.29 -11.17 -12.42
CA ALA A 36 8.12 -10.00 -12.14
C ALA A 36 7.26 -8.74 -12.16
N VAL A 37 7.53 -7.82 -11.25
CA VAL A 37 6.87 -6.52 -11.16
C VAL A 37 7.95 -5.45 -11.23
N ASN A 38 7.89 -4.60 -12.26
CA ASN A 38 8.68 -3.38 -12.34
C ASN A 38 8.10 -2.33 -11.40
N LYS A 39 8.95 -1.66 -10.62
CA LYS A 39 8.60 -0.45 -9.88
C LYS A 39 9.64 0.63 -10.19
N THR A 40 9.32 1.89 -9.89
CA THR A 40 10.24 3.03 -10.07
C THR A 40 11.59 2.83 -9.38
N GLU A 41 11.62 2.03 -8.31
CA GLU A 41 12.80 1.74 -7.50
C GLU A 41 13.53 0.44 -7.92
N GLY A 42 13.13 -0.19 -9.04
CA GLY A 42 13.76 -1.39 -9.57
C GLY A 42 12.80 -2.55 -9.77
N LEU A 43 13.35 -3.75 -9.94
CA LEU A 43 12.57 -4.96 -10.17
C LEU A 43 12.34 -5.77 -8.88
N THR A 44 11.14 -6.36 -8.75
CA THR A 44 10.89 -7.47 -7.82
C THR A 44 10.30 -8.66 -8.56
N GLY A 45 10.57 -9.87 -8.10
CA GLY A 45 10.11 -11.07 -8.78
C GLY A 45 10.06 -12.31 -7.91
N TYR A 46 9.39 -13.33 -8.44
CA TYR A 46 9.23 -14.63 -7.83
C TYR A 46 9.22 -15.69 -8.92
N TYR A 47 9.95 -16.77 -8.67
CA TYR A 47 9.83 -18.00 -9.44
C TYR A 47 9.31 -19.10 -8.50
N GLY A 48 8.34 -19.90 -8.96
CA GLY A 48 7.80 -21.01 -8.19
C GLY A 48 7.33 -22.18 -9.05
N ALA A 49 8.03 -23.30 -8.93
CA ALA A 49 7.71 -24.57 -9.56
C ALA A 49 7.65 -25.69 -8.51
N GLU A 50 6.65 -26.57 -8.64
CA GLU A 50 6.52 -27.75 -7.80
C GLU A 50 6.18 -28.94 -8.69
N HIS A 51 6.71 -30.12 -8.38
CA HIS A 51 6.36 -31.33 -9.09
C HIS A 51 5.93 -32.41 -8.09
N ARG A 52 4.63 -32.74 -8.12
CA ARG A 52 4.04 -33.66 -7.14
C ARG A 52 4.58 -35.09 -7.23
N VAL A 53 4.86 -35.59 -8.44
CA VAL A 53 5.33 -36.98 -8.66
C VAL A 53 6.83 -37.14 -8.38
N ALA A 54 7.67 -36.25 -8.93
CA ALA A 54 9.12 -36.28 -8.73
C ALA A 54 9.59 -35.64 -7.41
N HIS A 55 8.66 -35.20 -6.55
CA HIS A 55 8.92 -34.65 -5.21
C HIS A 55 9.98 -33.54 -5.14
N PHE A 56 10.04 -32.68 -6.15
CA PHE A 56 10.91 -31.50 -6.10
C PHE A 56 10.09 -30.20 -6.07
N SER A 57 10.67 -29.17 -5.46
CA SER A 57 10.13 -27.81 -5.46
C SER A 57 11.28 -26.83 -5.66
N CYS A 58 11.10 -25.90 -6.59
CA CYS A 58 12.01 -24.79 -6.83
C CYS A 58 11.24 -23.50 -6.60
N SER A 59 11.62 -22.72 -5.60
CA SER A 59 11.02 -21.40 -5.41
C SER A 59 12.00 -20.43 -4.79
N PHE A 60 12.08 -19.25 -5.37
CA PHE A 60 12.89 -18.16 -4.86
C PHE A 60 12.25 -16.83 -5.24
N PHE A 61 12.47 -15.85 -4.37
CA PHE A 61 12.16 -14.46 -4.65
C PHE A 61 13.43 -13.78 -5.12
N PHE A 62 13.30 -12.71 -5.90
CA PHE A 62 14.42 -11.88 -6.29
C PHE A 62 14.03 -10.42 -6.35
N TYR A 63 14.99 -9.53 -6.10
CA TYR A 63 14.81 -8.10 -6.24
C TYR A 63 16.11 -7.47 -6.73
N GLU A 64 15.99 -6.36 -7.44
CA GLU A 64 17.11 -5.57 -7.93
C GLU A 64 17.76 -4.77 -6.81
N SER A 65 19.09 -4.83 -6.71
CA SER A 65 19.87 -4.06 -5.76
C SER A 65 20.73 -3.02 -6.49
N GLY A 66 20.29 -1.77 -6.55
CA GLY A 66 21.05 -0.64 -7.12
C GLY A 66 20.37 0.05 -8.31
N GLN A 67 21.04 1.05 -8.88
CA GLN A 67 20.63 1.67 -10.14
C GLN A 67 21.23 0.88 -11.30
N SER A 68 20.38 0.30 -12.16
CA SER A 68 20.83 -0.37 -13.37
C SER A 68 20.92 0.59 -14.55
N ASN A 69 22.02 0.47 -15.30
CA ASN A 69 22.16 0.95 -16.66
C ASN A 69 22.28 -0.29 -17.56
N ASP A 70 21.32 -0.52 -18.45
CA ASP A 70 21.29 -1.54 -19.52
C ASP A 70 20.97 -3.01 -19.16
N VAL A 71 20.89 -3.82 -20.25
CA VAL A 71 20.52 -5.24 -20.50
C VAL A 71 20.73 -6.24 -19.37
N SER A 72 21.52 -5.94 -18.34
CA SER A 72 21.72 -6.82 -17.19
C SER A 72 21.73 -6.04 -15.88
N PHE A 73 21.01 -6.51 -14.87
CA PHE A 73 21.00 -5.89 -13.54
C PHE A 73 21.23 -6.91 -12.43
N PRO A 74 21.98 -6.53 -11.37
CA PRO A 74 22.22 -7.40 -10.24
C PRO A 74 20.94 -7.58 -9.43
N ILE A 75 20.68 -8.83 -9.06
CA ILE A 75 19.60 -9.19 -8.16
C ILE A 75 20.17 -9.86 -6.92
N THR A 76 19.49 -9.67 -5.80
CA THR A 76 19.61 -10.59 -4.68
C THR A 76 18.39 -11.49 -4.70
N SER A 77 18.62 -12.78 -4.87
CA SER A 77 17.59 -13.79 -4.72
C SER A 77 17.58 -14.33 -3.29
N PHE A 78 16.43 -14.83 -2.83
CA PHE A 78 16.38 -15.59 -1.59
C PHE A 78 15.49 -16.83 -1.70
N THR A 79 15.92 -17.90 -1.04
CA THR A 79 15.18 -19.17 -0.98
C THR A 79 13.97 -19.07 -0.05
N LYS A 80 13.11 -20.10 -0.07
CA LYS A 80 12.08 -20.31 0.96
C LYS A 80 12.65 -20.30 2.41
N ARG A 81 13.95 -20.53 2.59
CA ARG A 81 14.64 -20.51 3.89
C ARG A 81 15.24 -19.14 4.24
N GLY A 82 15.09 -18.13 3.38
CA GLY A 82 15.59 -16.77 3.61
C GLY A 82 17.09 -16.60 3.37
N GLU A 83 17.77 -17.62 2.84
CA GLU A 83 19.17 -17.55 2.42
C GLU A 83 19.29 -16.65 1.20
N ARG A 84 20.23 -15.70 1.22
CA ARG A 84 20.46 -14.77 0.12
C ARG A 84 21.49 -15.35 -0.84
N VAL A 85 21.12 -15.43 -2.11
CA VAL A 85 21.98 -15.87 -3.21
C VAL A 85 22.06 -14.74 -4.24
N PRO A 86 23.25 -14.18 -4.49
CA PRO A 86 23.43 -13.17 -5.53
C PRO A 86 23.08 -13.72 -6.92
N GLY A 87 22.78 -12.82 -7.85
CA GLY A 87 22.48 -13.19 -9.22
C GLY A 87 22.32 -11.98 -10.12
N ARG A 88 21.86 -12.23 -11.34
CA ARG A 88 21.61 -11.22 -12.37
C ARG A 88 20.38 -11.56 -13.17
N VAL A 89 19.68 -10.54 -13.65
CA VAL A 89 18.67 -10.72 -14.69
C VAL A 89 19.18 -10.05 -15.95
N PHE A 90 19.15 -10.78 -17.06
CA PHE A 90 19.46 -10.28 -18.38
C PHE A 90 18.16 -10.09 -19.15
N SER A 91 17.89 -8.89 -19.65
CA SER A 91 16.71 -8.57 -20.45
C SER A 91 17.12 -7.96 -21.80
N LYS A 92 16.66 -8.59 -22.89
CA LYS A 92 16.84 -8.09 -24.26
C LYS A 92 15.51 -8.16 -25.01
N GLY A 93 14.91 -7.00 -25.24
CA GLY A 93 13.54 -6.92 -25.78
C GLY A 93 12.56 -7.62 -24.84
N LYS A 94 11.85 -8.64 -25.35
CA LYS A 94 10.93 -9.47 -24.55
C LYS A 94 11.61 -10.66 -23.86
N GLY A 95 12.86 -10.98 -24.22
CA GLY A 95 13.58 -12.14 -23.70
C GLY A 95 14.28 -11.83 -22.38
N TRP A 96 14.14 -12.73 -21.41
CA TRP A 96 14.67 -12.64 -20.06
C TRP A 96 15.45 -13.91 -19.71
N ILE A 97 16.55 -13.76 -18.99
CA ILE A 97 17.29 -14.84 -18.35
C ILE A 97 17.48 -14.42 -16.89
N VAL A 98 17.08 -15.29 -15.97
CA VAL A 98 17.35 -15.11 -14.55
C VAL A 98 18.52 -16.03 -14.20
N GLN A 99 19.63 -15.43 -13.80
CA GLN A 99 20.84 -16.14 -13.39
C GLN A 99 21.07 -15.96 -11.88
N THR A 100 21.41 -17.03 -11.18
CA THR A 100 21.87 -17.02 -9.79
C THR A 100 23.30 -17.54 -9.73
N ASP A 101 24.11 -16.95 -8.85
CA ASP A 101 25.53 -17.32 -8.73
C ASP A 101 25.70 -18.75 -8.20
N GLU A 102 24.73 -19.22 -7.41
CA GLU A 102 24.67 -20.57 -6.88
C GLU A 102 23.37 -21.29 -7.29
N GLN A 103 23.44 -22.62 -7.34
CA GLN A 103 22.27 -23.45 -7.63
C GLN A 103 21.39 -23.53 -6.39
N HIS A 104 20.14 -23.09 -6.51
CA HIS A 104 19.14 -23.26 -5.44
C HIS A 104 18.70 -24.73 -5.30
N ASP A 105 18.51 -25.17 -4.06
CA ASP A 105 17.95 -26.49 -3.74
C ASP A 105 16.63 -26.74 -4.49
N GLY A 106 16.55 -27.88 -5.17
CA GLY A 106 15.35 -28.28 -5.93
C GLY A 106 15.12 -27.54 -7.24
N CYS A 107 16.00 -26.58 -7.60
CA CYS A 107 15.96 -25.83 -8.86
C CYS A 107 16.85 -26.41 -9.96
N GLY A 108 17.52 -27.54 -9.73
CA GLY A 108 18.38 -28.18 -10.73
C GLY A 108 17.60 -29.06 -11.70
N GLY A 109 17.95 -29.00 -12.99
CA GLY A 109 17.44 -29.93 -14.00
C GLY A 109 16.06 -29.57 -14.56
N ALA A 110 15.01 -30.26 -14.12
CA ALA A 110 13.68 -30.31 -14.76
C ALA A 110 12.92 -28.97 -14.86
N VAL A 111 13.39 -27.93 -14.17
CA VAL A 111 12.80 -26.58 -14.16
C VAL A 111 13.70 -25.51 -14.79
N GLY A 112 14.88 -25.92 -15.29
CA GLY A 112 15.94 -25.06 -15.80
C GLY A 112 17.23 -25.16 -14.98
N ASP A 113 18.33 -24.64 -15.52
CA ASP A 113 19.56 -24.37 -14.76
C ASP A 113 19.71 -22.85 -14.64
N PHE A 114 19.46 -22.34 -13.43
CA PHE A 114 19.54 -20.91 -13.14
C PHE A 114 20.97 -20.41 -12.96
N ARG A 115 22.01 -21.26 -13.01
CA ARG A 115 23.41 -20.77 -13.02
C ARG A 115 23.86 -20.28 -14.38
N LYS A 116 23.09 -20.57 -15.44
CA LYS A 116 23.44 -20.26 -16.82
C LYS A 116 23.05 -18.83 -17.19
N GLY A 117 24.00 -18.10 -17.74
CA GLY A 117 23.86 -16.74 -18.27
C GLY A 117 23.58 -16.72 -19.78
N PRO A 118 23.60 -15.53 -20.41
CA PRO A 118 23.27 -15.36 -21.82
C PRO A 118 24.22 -16.05 -22.80
N ASP A 119 25.49 -16.22 -22.41
CA ASP A 119 26.56 -16.80 -23.24
C ASP A 119 26.71 -18.32 -23.04
N ASP A 120 26.02 -18.88 -22.06
CA ASP A 120 26.01 -20.31 -21.79
C ASP A 120 25.11 -21.05 -22.78
N ASP A 121 25.38 -22.34 -22.96
CA ASP A 121 24.55 -23.21 -23.77
C ASP A 121 23.25 -23.57 -23.04
N HIS A 122 22.10 -23.37 -23.69
CA HIS A 122 20.75 -23.63 -23.15
C HIS A 122 20.44 -22.99 -21.78
N PRO A 123 20.48 -21.65 -21.62
CA PRO A 123 20.06 -20.99 -20.38
C PRO A 123 18.54 -21.02 -20.22
N ALA A 124 18.06 -20.89 -18.97
CA ALA A 124 16.63 -20.73 -18.71
C ALA A 124 16.15 -19.38 -19.26
N ARG A 125 15.38 -19.43 -20.36
CA ARG A 125 14.84 -18.26 -21.04
C ARG A 125 13.36 -18.11 -20.77
N PHE A 126 12.93 -16.86 -20.62
CA PHE A 126 11.54 -16.47 -20.43
C PHE A 126 11.22 -15.36 -21.40
N ALA A 127 10.02 -15.37 -21.99
CA ALA A 127 9.55 -14.31 -22.86
C ALA A 127 8.39 -13.57 -22.21
N SER A 128 8.49 -12.25 -22.03
CA SER A 128 7.37 -11.43 -21.59
C SER A 128 6.32 -11.35 -22.70
N VAL A 129 5.10 -11.80 -22.42
CA VAL A 129 3.98 -11.83 -23.38
C VAL A 129 2.99 -10.69 -23.19
N GLU A 130 2.83 -10.20 -21.95
CA GLU A 130 1.83 -9.19 -21.59
C GLU A 130 2.32 -8.34 -20.41
N TYR A 131 1.75 -7.13 -20.29
CA TYR A 131 2.02 -6.16 -19.24
C TYR A 131 0.71 -5.74 -18.58
N ILE A 132 0.63 -5.88 -17.25
CA ILE A 132 -0.59 -5.59 -16.49
C ILE A 132 -0.24 -4.63 -15.34
N PRO A 133 -1.03 -3.57 -15.08
CA PRO A 133 -0.88 -2.78 -13.86
C PRO A 133 -1.00 -3.64 -12.60
N ALA A 134 -0.13 -3.42 -11.62
CA ALA A 134 -0.11 -4.17 -10.37
C ALA A 134 0.25 -3.29 -9.17
N LEU A 135 -0.13 -3.74 -7.96
CA LEU A 135 0.30 -3.15 -6.70
C LEU A 135 1.60 -3.78 -6.17
N GLY A 136 1.89 -5.02 -6.60
CA GLY A 136 3.13 -5.75 -6.29
C GLY A 136 2.89 -7.22 -5.96
N ILE A 137 3.98 -7.96 -5.78
CA ILE A 137 3.92 -9.35 -5.32
C ILE A 137 3.67 -9.38 -3.80
N ARG A 138 2.86 -10.32 -3.35
CA ARG A 138 2.47 -10.55 -1.95
C ARG A 138 2.54 -12.03 -1.62
N ARG A 139 2.68 -12.33 -0.33
CA ARG A 139 2.54 -13.68 0.22
C ARG A 139 1.26 -13.73 1.05
N VAL A 140 0.48 -14.79 0.87
CA VAL A 140 -0.71 -15.06 1.67
C VAL A 140 -0.25 -15.67 2.99
N VAL A 141 -0.58 -15.02 4.12
CA VAL A 141 -0.08 -15.40 5.45
C VAL A 141 -0.42 -16.84 5.80
N ASP A 142 -1.68 -17.25 5.61
CA ASP A 142 -2.17 -18.56 6.05
C ASP A 142 -1.61 -19.73 5.23
N THR A 143 -1.42 -19.53 3.92
CA THR A 143 -1.05 -20.61 2.98
C THR A 143 0.39 -20.55 2.51
N GLY A 144 1.05 -19.40 2.71
CA GLY A 144 2.34 -19.09 2.11
C GLY A 144 2.30 -18.90 0.59
N ALA A 145 1.12 -18.91 -0.04
CA ALA A 145 0.98 -18.77 -1.48
C ALA A 145 1.48 -17.39 -1.94
N VAL A 146 2.19 -17.35 -3.07
CA VAL A 146 2.66 -16.11 -3.67
C VAL A 146 1.68 -15.64 -4.72
N VAL A 147 1.25 -14.39 -4.59
CA VAL A 147 0.23 -13.77 -5.45
C VAL A 147 0.71 -12.41 -5.94
N VAL A 148 0.14 -11.92 -7.04
CA VAL A 148 0.28 -10.53 -7.47
C VAL A 148 -0.97 -9.78 -7.07
N ALA A 149 -0.83 -8.79 -6.21
CA ALA A 149 -1.90 -7.84 -5.92
C ALA A 149 -2.09 -6.92 -7.13
N LEU A 150 -3.30 -6.88 -7.67
CA LEU A 150 -3.63 -6.09 -8.87
C LEU A 150 -4.34 -4.78 -8.51
N LYS A 151 -5.30 -4.85 -7.58
CA LYS A 151 -6.05 -3.69 -7.08
C LYS A 151 -6.65 -3.99 -5.71
N THR A 152 -6.98 -2.95 -4.96
CA THR A 152 -7.63 -3.06 -3.64
C THR A 152 -8.99 -2.38 -3.66
N ARG A 153 -9.97 -2.96 -2.97
CA ARG A 153 -11.30 -2.39 -2.73
C ARG A 153 -11.68 -2.66 -1.28
N GLY A 154 -11.68 -1.62 -0.45
CA GLY A 154 -11.90 -1.75 0.99
C GLY A 154 -10.89 -2.71 1.63
N LEU A 155 -11.40 -3.68 2.41
CA LEU A 155 -10.58 -4.68 3.11
C LEU A 155 -10.14 -5.86 2.23
N ARG A 156 -10.37 -5.83 0.92
CA ARG A 156 -10.02 -6.92 0.01
C ARG A 156 -9.11 -6.45 -1.11
N THR A 157 -8.19 -7.31 -1.49
CA THR A 157 -7.27 -7.14 -2.61
C THR A 157 -7.57 -8.18 -3.67
N TYR A 158 -7.77 -7.74 -4.90
CA TYR A 158 -7.91 -8.61 -6.06
C TYR A 158 -6.52 -9.07 -6.47
N VAL A 159 -6.31 -10.38 -6.44
CA VAL A 159 -5.01 -10.98 -6.69
C VAL A 159 -5.04 -11.89 -7.90
N ARG A 160 -3.89 -12.00 -8.56
CA ARG A 160 -3.56 -13.04 -9.54
C ARG A 160 -2.62 -14.05 -8.88
N TYR A 161 -2.99 -15.31 -8.93
CA TYR A 161 -2.23 -16.42 -8.35
C TYR A 161 -1.80 -17.39 -9.45
N VAL A 162 -0.58 -17.92 -9.36
CA VAL A 162 -0.11 -18.99 -10.23
C VAL A 162 0.13 -20.22 -9.38
N HIS A 163 -0.58 -21.30 -9.68
CA HIS A 163 -0.41 -22.56 -8.97
C HIS A 163 0.97 -23.17 -9.31
N PRO A 164 1.86 -23.40 -8.33
CA PRO A 164 3.24 -23.82 -8.62
C PRO A 164 3.32 -25.19 -9.31
N ALA A 165 2.45 -26.13 -8.91
CA ALA A 165 2.39 -27.45 -9.56
C ALA A 165 1.89 -27.42 -11.01
N THR A 166 0.73 -26.79 -11.25
CA THR A 166 0.04 -26.88 -12.55
C THR A 166 0.37 -25.74 -13.51
N GLY A 167 0.98 -24.65 -13.02
CA GLY A 167 1.13 -23.40 -13.78
C GLY A 167 -0.19 -22.68 -14.04
N ARG A 168 -1.34 -23.18 -13.52
CA ARG A 168 -2.64 -22.58 -13.74
C ARG A 168 -2.70 -21.21 -13.07
N VAL A 169 -3.07 -20.20 -13.85
CA VAL A 169 -3.32 -18.84 -13.38
C VAL A 169 -4.78 -18.74 -12.94
N THR A 170 -5.03 -18.21 -11.75
CA THR A 170 -6.37 -17.86 -11.26
C THR A 170 -6.39 -16.47 -10.65
N THR A 171 -7.58 -15.92 -10.47
CA THR A 171 -7.77 -14.64 -9.80
C THR A 171 -8.81 -14.77 -8.70
N SER A 172 -8.64 -14.06 -7.59
CA SER A 172 -9.62 -14.03 -6.50
C SER A 172 -9.49 -12.76 -5.68
N TRP A 173 -10.50 -12.47 -4.86
CA TRP A 173 -10.41 -11.47 -3.80
C TRP A 173 -9.91 -12.15 -2.52
N ILE A 174 -8.87 -11.58 -1.92
CA ILE A 174 -8.32 -12.00 -0.61
C ILE A 174 -8.39 -10.82 0.35
N GLU A 175 -8.63 -11.06 1.63
CA GLU A 175 -8.54 -10.02 2.66
C GLU A 175 -7.14 -9.38 2.66
N THR A 176 -7.08 -8.06 2.59
CA THR A 176 -5.82 -7.31 2.50
C THR A 176 -4.92 -7.59 3.70
N GLY A 177 -5.49 -7.74 4.90
CA GLY A 177 -4.74 -8.09 6.11
C GLY A 177 -4.10 -9.48 6.10
N LYS A 178 -4.48 -10.36 5.14
CA LYS A 178 -3.86 -11.67 4.92
C LYS A 178 -2.73 -11.65 3.91
N LEU A 179 -2.36 -10.48 3.38
CA LEU A 179 -1.29 -10.31 2.42
C LEU A 179 -0.12 -9.59 3.05
N GLU A 180 1.05 -10.20 3.01
CA GLU A 180 2.31 -9.59 3.44
C GLU A 180 3.24 -9.34 2.26
N ASN A 181 4.18 -8.40 2.42
CA ASN A 181 5.22 -8.16 1.43
C ASN A 181 6.39 -9.14 1.64
N PRO A 182 6.64 -10.10 0.72
CA PRO A 182 7.69 -11.09 0.90
C PRO A 182 9.10 -10.53 0.79
N PHE A 183 9.27 -9.34 0.18
CA PHE A 183 10.59 -8.70 0.04
C PHE A 183 11.00 -7.85 1.24
N SER A 184 10.17 -7.82 2.29
CA SER A 184 10.47 -7.13 3.56
C SER A 184 11.64 -7.75 4.34
N SER A 185 12.27 -8.80 3.81
CA SER A 185 13.55 -9.36 4.26
C SER A 185 14.78 -8.62 3.71
N GLN A 186 14.60 -7.69 2.75
CA GLN A 186 15.47 -6.53 2.74
C GLN A 186 15.20 -5.79 4.05
N PRO A 187 16.21 -5.50 4.88
CA PRO A 187 16.07 -4.34 5.73
C PRO A 187 15.87 -3.20 4.73
N ASP A 188 14.63 -2.81 4.48
CA ASP A 188 14.39 -1.49 3.95
C ASP A 188 15.27 -0.60 4.82
N ALA A 189 16.14 0.17 4.19
CA ALA A 189 16.79 1.28 4.84
C ALA A 189 15.75 2.30 5.40
N LEU A 190 14.45 1.98 5.31
CA LEU A 190 13.32 2.67 5.91
C LEU A 190 12.45 1.80 6.85
N SER A 191 12.69 0.49 7.02
CA SER A 191 12.17 -0.31 8.16
C SER A 191 13.07 -0.10 9.39
N ARG A 192 13.23 1.19 9.66
CA ARG A 192 13.20 1.82 10.96
C ARG A 192 11.86 1.49 11.66
N GLN A 193 11.60 0.21 11.90
CA GLN A 193 10.29 -0.25 12.38
C GLN A 193 9.96 0.40 13.71
N VAL A 194 8.77 0.98 13.76
CA VAL A 194 8.12 1.30 15.02
C VAL A 194 7.82 -0.04 15.69
N LYS A 195 8.36 -0.26 16.87
CA LYS A 195 7.89 -1.36 17.73
C LYS A 195 6.66 -0.87 18.47
N TYR A 196 5.59 -1.64 18.42
CA TYR A 196 4.37 -1.37 19.16
C TYR A 196 3.73 -2.69 19.61
N THR A 197 2.86 -2.60 20.59
CA THR A 197 2.00 -3.71 21.00
C THR A 197 0.54 -3.33 20.76
N VAL A 198 -0.27 -4.34 20.44
CA VAL A 198 -1.71 -4.23 20.27
C VAL A 198 -2.37 -5.07 21.34
N HIS A 199 -3.35 -4.48 22.04
CA HIS A 199 -4.10 -5.17 23.09
C HIS A 199 -5.59 -5.01 22.86
N PRO A 200 -6.37 -6.10 22.88
CA PRO A 200 -7.81 -6.01 22.81
C PRO A 200 -8.34 -5.32 24.08
N VAL A 201 -9.25 -4.38 23.89
CA VAL A 201 -9.99 -3.76 24.98
C VAL A 201 -11.12 -4.69 25.38
N THR A 202 -11.07 -5.20 26.62
CA THR A 202 -12.14 -6.08 27.13
C THR A 202 -13.09 -5.36 28.09
N ARG A 203 -12.67 -4.23 28.68
CA ARG A 203 -13.44 -3.48 29.68
C ARG A 203 -13.32 -1.96 29.55
N PHE A 204 -14.38 -1.24 29.90
CA PHE A 204 -14.45 0.21 30.05
C PHE A 204 -15.21 0.61 31.31
N ASN A 205 -14.62 1.50 32.13
CA ASN A 205 -15.21 1.94 33.40
C ASN A 205 -15.72 0.75 34.23
N GLY A 206 -14.93 -0.34 34.27
CA GLY A 206 -15.26 -1.58 34.98
C GLY A 206 -16.22 -2.54 34.26
N ARG A 207 -16.95 -2.10 33.23
CA ARG A 207 -17.91 -2.91 32.47
C ARG A 207 -17.25 -3.63 31.30
N ARG A 208 -17.64 -4.89 31.02
CA ARG A 208 -17.21 -5.61 29.82
C ARG A 208 -17.80 -4.97 28.57
N LEU A 209 -17.03 -4.93 27.47
CA LEU A 209 -17.58 -4.54 26.18
C LEU A 209 -18.67 -5.53 25.73
N GLY A 210 -19.67 -5.02 25.01
CA GLY A 210 -20.70 -5.86 24.41
C GLY A 210 -20.11 -6.81 23.37
N LYS A 211 -20.79 -7.93 23.10
CA LYS A 211 -20.33 -8.94 22.13
C LYS A 211 -20.17 -8.42 20.70
N ASN A 212 -20.84 -7.30 20.39
CA ASN A 212 -20.80 -6.64 19.09
C ASN A 212 -19.80 -5.49 19.03
N VAL A 213 -18.93 -5.35 20.03
CA VAL A 213 -17.94 -4.27 20.11
C VAL A 213 -16.54 -4.88 20.23
N SER A 214 -15.69 -4.60 19.25
CA SER A 214 -14.27 -4.95 19.23
C SER A 214 -13.45 -3.66 19.14
N ILE A 215 -12.55 -3.43 20.08
CA ILE A 215 -11.69 -2.24 20.07
C ILE A 215 -10.28 -2.68 20.42
N GLU A 216 -9.31 -2.30 19.61
CA GLU A 216 -7.90 -2.47 19.91
C GLU A 216 -7.31 -1.20 20.51
N SER A 217 -6.33 -1.40 21.40
CA SER A 217 -5.49 -0.34 21.93
C SER A 217 -4.05 -0.57 21.48
N VAL A 218 -3.36 0.51 21.16
CA VAL A 218 -1.98 0.47 20.65
C VAL A 218 -1.06 1.17 21.63
N GLN A 219 0.08 0.54 21.92
CA GLN A 219 1.14 1.14 22.70
C GLN A 219 2.44 1.12 21.90
N LEU A 220 2.96 2.29 21.57
CA LEU A 220 4.28 2.45 20.99
C LEU A 220 5.35 2.09 22.02
N VAL A 221 6.28 1.22 21.62
CA VAL A 221 7.41 0.76 22.44
C VAL A 221 8.68 1.51 22.06
N SER A 222 8.98 1.57 20.77
CA SER A 222 10.12 2.33 20.25
C SER A 222 9.92 2.69 18.78
N GLY A 223 10.69 3.64 18.27
CA GLY A 223 10.68 3.96 16.85
C GLY A 223 11.81 4.94 16.51
N PRO A 224 12.34 4.93 15.28
CA PRO A 224 13.55 5.71 15.00
C PRO A 224 13.33 7.22 15.02
N GLY A 225 14.19 7.90 15.76
CA GLY A 225 14.06 9.33 16.04
C GLY A 225 12.97 9.69 17.04
N LEU A 226 12.39 8.72 17.74
CA LEU A 226 11.49 8.95 18.87
C LEU A 226 12.25 8.90 20.19
N SER A 227 12.14 9.96 20.97
CA SER A 227 12.56 9.95 22.38
C SER A 227 11.55 9.20 23.25
N SER A 228 11.97 8.73 24.42
CA SER A 228 11.08 8.14 25.43
C SER A 228 9.94 9.10 25.81
N THR A 229 10.23 10.39 25.96
CA THR A 229 9.22 11.44 26.22
C THR A 229 8.20 11.54 25.08
N SER A 230 8.65 11.49 23.83
CA SER A 230 7.74 11.52 22.67
C SER A 230 6.84 10.28 22.65
N ILE A 231 7.40 9.10 22.90
CA ILE A 231 6.64 7.85 22.99
C ILE A 231 5.58 7.92 24.10
N GLN A 232 5.94 8.43 25.29
CA GLN A 232 4.99 8.62 26.39
C GLN A 232 3.86 9.57 26.03
N ALA A 233 4.16 10.69 25.38
CA ALA A 233 3.15 11.66 24.94
C ALA A 233 2.20 11.06 23.90
N ILE A 234 2.73 10.32 22.91
CA ILE A 234 1.91 9.62 21.91
C ILE A 234 1.01 8.59 22.60
N ASN A 235 1.57 7.73 23.45
CA ASN A 235 0.81 6.71 24.17
C ASN A 235 -0.27 7.30 25.09
N ALA A 236 -0.02 8.47 25.70
CA ALA A 236 -1.04 9.16 26.47
C ALA A 236 -2.23 9.56 25.61
N LYS A 237 -1.98 10.15 24.43
CA LYS A 237 -3.05 10.51 23.50
C LYS A 237 -3.74 9.28 22.91
N LEU A 238 -3.03 8.21 22.58
CA LEU A 238 -3.62 6.97 22.08
C LEU A 238 -4.57 6.34 23.11
N ARG A 239 -4.27 6.43 24.41
CA ARG A 239 -5.22 6.01 25.45
C ARG A 239 -6.50 6.84 25.43
N ASP A 240 -6.41 8.14 25.19
CA ASP A 240 -7.59 9.01 25.08
C ASP A 240 -8.39 8.75 23.81
N VAL A 241 -7.71 8.45 22.69
CA VAL A 241 -8.35 8.01 21.44
C VAL A 241 -9.20 6.75 21.66
N VAL A 242 -8.63 5.75 22.35
CA VAL A 242 -9.35 4.50 22.67
C VAL A 242 -10.56 4.76 23.57
N LYS A 243 -10.55 5.79 24.43
CA LYS A 243 -11.77 6.20 25.16
C LYS A 243 -12.82 6.76 24.21
N GLY A 244 -12.40 7.56 23.23
CA GLY A 244 -13.28 8.11 22.17
C GLY A 244 -13.99 7.01 21.37
N PHE A 245 -13.27 5.97 20.94
CA PHE A 245 -13.87 4.83 20.22
C PHE A 245 -15.00 4.15 21.00
N ARG A 246 -14.91 4.12 22.33
CA ARG A 246 -15.97 3.53 23.17
C ARG A 246 -17.20 4.42 23.26
N ILE A 247 -17.01 5.74 23.26
CA ILE A 247 -18.11 6.70 23.20
C ILE A 247 -18.83 6.53 21.86
N TYR A 248 -18.09 6.46 20.74
CA TYR A 248 -18.67 6.22 19.42
C TYR A 248 -19.39 4.87 19.33
N ALA A 249 -18.84 3.80 19.90
CA ALA A 249 -19.52 2.51 19.94
C ALA A 249 -20.85 2.58 20.71
N ALA A 250 -20.92 3.35 21.80
CA ALA A 250 -22.15 3.54 22.57
C ALA A 250 -23.17 4.40 21.83
N GLU A 251 -22.74 5.46 21.14
CA GLU A 251 -23.61 6.29 20.27
C GLU A 251 -24.17 5.46 19.11
N CYS A 252 -23.31 4.67 18.46
CA CYS A 252 -23.69 3.72 17.41
C CYS A 252 -24.76 2.74 17.89
N GLN A 253 -24.60 2.17 19.08
CA GLN A 253 -25.59 1.28 19.70
C GLN A 253 -26.92 1.98 19.98
N GLN A 254 -26.90 3.22 20.46
CA GLN A 254 -28.12 3.98 20.76
C GLN A 254 -28.91 4.35 19.50
N GLY A 255 -28.21 4.58 18.38
CA GLY A 255 -28.83 4.83 17.08
C GLY A 255 -29.42 3.58 16.41
N ALA A 256 -29.01 2.38 16.82
CA ALA A 256 -29.46 1.13 16.23
C ALA A 256 -30.87 0.74 16.71
N GLN A 257 -31.91 1.17 15.99
CA GLN A 257 -33.33 0.87 16.27
C GLN A 257 -33.72 -0.59 15.92
N GLY A 258 -33.10 -1.60 16.54
CA GLY A 258 -33.54 -3.00 16.44
C GLY A 258 -32.95 -3.83 15.28
N HIS A 259 -31.96 -3.30 14.57
CA HIS A 259 -31.24 -3.99 13.49
C HIS A 259 -29.89 -4.55 13.97
N PRO A 260 -29.23 -5.47 13.21
CA PRO A 260 -27.86 -5.88 13.54
C PRO A 260 -26.99 -4.63 13.64
N TRP A 261 -26.28 -4.51 14.75
CA TRP A 261 -25.31 -3.44 14.97
C TRP A 261 -23.98 -4.00 15.42
N GLY A 262 -22.92 -3.31 15.07
CA GLY A 262 -21.55 -3.69 15.41
C GLY A 262 -20.61 -2.50 15.36
N TYR A 263 -19.53 -2.58 16.12
CA TYR A 263 -18.46 -1.61 16.12
C TYR A 263 -17.13 -2.34 16.24
N GLU A 264 -16.30 -2.24 15.22
CA GLU A 264 -14.91 -2.69 15.25
C GLU A 264 -13.98 -1.50 15.03
N SER A 265 -12.93 -1.39 15.87
CA SER A 265 -11.81 -0.48 15.65
C SER A 265 -10.51 -1.24 15.89
N LYS A 266 -9.72 -1.43 14.83
CA LYS A 266 -8.48 -2.19 14.85
C LYS A 266 -7.31 -1.36 14.34
N LEU A 267 -6.10 -1.69 14.75
CA LEU A 267 -4.92 -1.03 14.20
C LEU A 267 -4.76 -1.41 12.72
N GLY A 268 -4.81 -0.42 11.84
CA GLY A 268 -4.48 -0.59 10.43
C GLY A 268 -2.98 -0.51 10.19
N LYS A 269 -2.38 0.63 10.57
CA LYS A 269 -0.93 0.87 10.39
C LYS A 269 -0.34 1.89 11.35
N VAL A 270 0.97 1.79 11.53
CA VAL A 270 1.80 2.80 12.20
C VAL A 270 2.96 3.18 11.27
N VAL A 271 3.05 4.46 10.93
CA VAL A 271 4.02 4.96 9.95
C VAL A 271 4.89 6.05 10.59
N ILE A 272 6.22 5.94 10.47
CA ILE A 272 7.15 7.02 10.81
C ILE A 272 7.63 7.68 9.53
N SER A 273 7.38 8.97 9.40
CA SER A 273 7.98 9.82 8.37
C SER A 273 9.12 10.66 8.95
N LYS A 274 9.71 11.54 8.12
CA LYS A 274 10.80 12.44 8.54
C LYS A 274 10.43 13.24 9.80
N ARG A 275 9.22 13.80 9.85
CA ARG A 275 8.77 14.72 10.90
C ARG A 275 7.61 14.20 11.74
N TYR A 276 6.93 13.13 11.31
CA TYR A 276 5.67 12.71 11.91
C TYR A 276 5.62 11.22 12.23
N VAL A 277 4.75 10.87 13.16
CA VAL A 277 4.27 9.50 13.38
C VAL A 277 2.78 9.50 13.12
N SER A 278 2.31 8.62 12.23
CA SER A 278 0.90 8.44 11.92
C SER A 278 0.46 7.10 12.48
N VAL A 279 -0.59 7.09 13.31
CA VAL A 279 -1.25 5.87 13.80
C VAL A 279 -2.65 5.85 13.21
N VAL A 280 -2.94 4.85 12.39
CA VAL A 280 -4.22 4.75 11.66
C VAL A 280 -4.97 3.53 12.16
N PHE A 281 -6.18 3.76 12.65
CA PHE A 281 -7.13 2.71 13.00
C PHE A 281 -8.11 2.51 11.85
N GLU A 282 -8.39 1.27 11.51
CA GLU A 282 -9.49 0.90 10.63
C GLU A 282 -10.74 0.69 11.47
N ARG A 283 -11.82 1.34 11.08
CA ARG A 283 -13.11 1.27 11.75
C ARG A 283 -14.16 0.68 10.82
N ASP A 284 -14.86 -0.33 11.31
CA ASP A 284 -15.99 -0.98 10.63
C ASP A 284 -17.20 -0.89 11.58
N THR A 285 -18.26 -0.23 11.13
CA THR A 285 -19.44 0.00 11.96
C THR A 285 -20.72 -0.35 11.23
N VAL A 286 -21.68 -0.88 11.97
CA VAL A 286 -23.06 -1.03 11.53
C VAL A 286 -23.91 -0.34 12.59
N CYS A 287 -24.23 0.95 12.42
CA CYS A 287 -25.01 1.71 13.41
C CYS A 287 -26.50 1.81 13.06
N GLY A 288 -26.83 1.76 11.76
CA GLY A 288 -28.20 1.86 11.23
C GLY A 288 -28.56 0.75 10.26
N GLY A 289 -27.96 -0.43 10.40
CA GLY A 289 -28.15 -1.58 9.50
C GLY A 289 -27.36 -1.51 8.18
N THR A 290 -26.62 -0.42 7.94
CA THR A 290 -25.68 -0.29 6.82
C THR A 290 -24.25 -0.36 7.33
N PRO A 291 -23.36 -1.16 6.71
CA PRO A 291 -21.95 -1.19 7.06
C PRO A 291 -21.20 0.01 6.49
N ASP A 292 -20.48 0.71 7.36
CA ASP A 292 -19.62 1.85 7.05
C ASP A 292 -18.17 1.51 7.39
N PHE A 293 -17.27 1.87 6.47
CA PHE A 293 -15.83 1.67 6.61
C PHE A 293 -15.13 3.02 6.70
N GLU A 294 -14.27 3.16 7.70
CA GLU A 294 -13.59 4.41 8.00
C GLU A 294 -12.14 4.19 8.42
N ARG A 295 -11.35 5.26 8.35
CA ARG A 295 -9.97 5.29 8.88
C ARG A 295 -9.83 6.47 9.84
N ASP A 296 -9.59 6.18 11.11
CA ASP A 296 -9.27 7.20 12.10
C ASP A 296 -7.75 7.36 12.18
N ALA A 297 -7.25 8.47 11.65
CA ALA A 297 -5.83 8.75 11.61
C ALA A 297 -5.41 9.77 12.67
N PHE A 298 -4.35 9.45 13.42
CA PHE A 298 -3.79 10.30 14.46
C PHE A 298 -2.32 10.58 14.16
N VAL A 299 -2.02 11.86 13.92
CA VAL A 299 -0.68 12.29 13.54
C VAL A 299 0.00 12.99 14.70
N PHE A 300 1.27 12.67 14.92
CA PHE A 300 2.09 13.18 16.02
C PHE A 300 3.39 13.76 15.49
N ALA A 301 3.85 14.87 16.06
CA ALA A 301 5.16 15.42 15.80
C ALA A 301 6.23 14.46 16.36
N LYS A 302 7.10 13.91 15.50
CA LYS A 302 8.11 12.92 15.90
C LYS A 302 9.03 13.41 17.02
N ALA A 303 9.41 14.68 16.98
CA ALA A 303 10.34 15.28 17.94
C ALA A 303 9.76 15.47 19.36
N SER A 304 8.42 15.61 19.48
CA SER A 304 7.79 15.95 20.76
C SER A 304 6.70 14.97 21.20
N GLY A 305 6.24 14.08 20.31
CA GLY A 305 5.08 13.24 20.50
C GLY A 305 3.75 13.98 20.58
N LYS A 306 3.72 15.31 20.38
CA LYS A 306 2.49 16.10 20.42
C LYS A 306 1.60 15.76 19.24
N PHE A 307 0.31 15.56 19.51
CA PHE A 307 -0.72 15.42 18.47
C PHE A 307 -0.78 16.66 17.58
N ILE A 308 -0.97 16.42 16.28
CA ILE A 308 -1.12 17.44 15.24
C ILE A 308 -2.52 17.26 14.67
N SER A 309 -3.35 18.30 14.80
CA SER A 309 -4.68 18.27 14.18
C SER A 309 -4.56 18.26 12.66
N PRO A 310 -5.54 17.68 11.94
CA PRO A 310 -5.59 17.69 10.48
C PRO A 310 -5.37 19.09 9.86
N THR A 311 -6.08 20.10 10.35
CA THR A 311 -5.93 21.49 9.88
C THR A 311 -4.51 22.02 10.06
N ARG A 312 -3.86 21.70 11.20
CA ARG A 312 -2.48 22.09 11.44
C ARG A 312 -1.52 21.34 10.53
N LEU A 313 -1.75 20.04 10.32
CA LEU A 313 -0.93 19.21 9.44
C LEU A 313 -0.92 19.78 8.02
N LEU A 314 -2.08 20.10 7.45
CA LEU A 314 -2.18 20.71 6.13
C LEU A 314 -1.45 22.04 6.04
N LYS A 315 -1.59 22.91 7.05
CA LYS A 315 -0.89 24.21 7.08
C LYS A 315 0.63 24.05 7.13
N GLU A 316 1.14 23.01 7.79
CA GLU A 316 2.57 22.71 7.88
C GLU A 316 3.11 22.07 6.59
N VAL A 317 2.28 21.28 5.90
CA VAL A 317 2.63 20.50 4.70
C VAL A 317 2.47 21.34 3.42
N PHE A 318 1.43 22.16 3.34
CA PHE A 318 1.17 23.08 2.23
C PHE A 318 1.28 24.53 2.71
N PRO A 319 2.47 25.15 2.54
CA PRO A 319 2.70 26.52 3.00
C PRO A 319 1.98 27.58 2.15
N ARG A 320 1.56 27.25 0.93
CA ARG A 320 0.87 28.18 0.03
C ARG A 320 -0.58 28.40 0.44
N GLU A 321 -1.01 29.66 0.45
CA GLU A 321 -2.38 30.07 0.83
C GLU A 321 -3.47 29.42 -0.04
N GLU A 322 -3.15 29.09 -1.29
CA GLU A 322 -4.05 28.44 -2.25
C GLU A 322 -4.61 27.09 -1.77
N PHE A 323 -3.93 26.41 -0.85
CA PHE A 323 -4.38 25.15 -0.23
C PHE A 323 -5.01 25.33 1.17
N ARG A 324 -4.99 26.55 1.72
CA ARG A 324 -5.46 26.84 3.10
C ARG A 324 -6.92 27.28 3.14
N ALA A 325 -7.42 27.94 2.09
CA ALA A 325 -8.78 28.45 2.01
C ALA A 325 -9.77 27.31 1.74
N GLY A 326 -10.61 26.94 2.73
CA GLY A 326 -11.65 25.91 2.56
C GLY A 326 -11.63 24.80 3.62
N ILE A 327 -10.66 24.81 4.54
CA ILE A 327 -10.60 23.84 5.63
C ILE A 327 -11.67 24.17 6.67
N SER A 328 -12.89 23.66 6.49
CA SER A 328 -13.85 23.52 7.59
C SER A 328 -13.53 22.21 8.31
N SER A 329 -13.33 22.29 9.63
CA SER A 329 -13.14 21.11 10.48
C SER A 329 -14.41 20.88 11.28
N TYR A 330 -15.25 19.97 10.83
CA TYR A 330 -16.22 19.32 11.71
C TYR A 330 -15.60 18.00 12.15
N LYS A 331 -15.46 17.77 13.46
CA LYS A 331 -14.88 16.53 14.02
C LYS A 331 -13.54 16.11 13.41
N ASP A 332 -12.62 17.04 13.18
CA ASP A 332 -11.27 16.80 12.61
C ASP A 332 -11.29 16.22 11.17
N LEU A 333 -12.32 16.51 10.40
CA LEU A 333 -12.38 16.20 8.97
C LEU A 333 -11.89 17.38 8.15
N ILE A 334 -11.41 17.10 6.94
CA ILE A 334 -10.97 18.10 5.98
C ILE A 334 -11.89 18.09 4.76
N HIS A 335 -12.46 19.25 4.43
CA HIS A 335 -12.98 19.50 3.09
C HIS A 335 -11.86 20.08 2.22
N VAL A 336 -11.68 19.49 1.05
CA VAL A 336 -10.68 19.96 0.07
C VAL A 336 -11.28 21.11 -0.73
N ASN A 337 -10.48 22.13 -1.03
CA ASN A 337 -10.89 23.17 -1.98
C ASN A 337 -10.58 22.73 -3.42
N ASP A 338 -10.98 23.53 -4.41
CA ASP A 338 -10.80 23.16 -5.82
C ASP A 338 -9.33 22.90 -6.18
N ASN A 339 -8.40 23.71 -5.68
CA ASN A 339 -6.98 23.52 -5.94
C ASN A 339 -6.44 22.21 -5.35
N LEU A 340 -6.85 21.86 -4.12
CA LEU A 340 -6.43 20.63 -3.47
C LEU A 340 -7.10 19.41 -4.09
N ALA A 341 -8.36 19.53 -4.51
CA ALA A 341 -9.07 18.49 -5.25
C ALA A 341 -8.41 18.22 -6.61
N GLU A 342 -8.03 19.26 -7.35
CA GLU A 342 -7.28 19.13 -8.60
C GLU A 342 -5.93 18.45 -8.39
N ALA A 343 -5.18 18.85 -7.35
CA ALA A 343 -3.93 18.17 -7.00
C ALA A 343 -4.16 16.70 -6.65
N LEU A 344 -5.22 16.39 -5.91
CA LEU A 344 -5.58 15.02 -5.53
C LEU A 344 -5.94 14.17 -6.76
N ILE A 345 -6.75 14.70 -7.68
CA ILE A 345 -7.11 14.03 -8.92
C ILE A 345 -5.88 13.80 -9.79
N SER A 346 -5.05 14.83 -9.95
CA SER A 346 -3.85 14.77 -10.78
C SER A 346 -2.81 13.79 -10.25
N ASP A 347 -2.50 13.82 -8.95
CA ASP A 347 -1.49 12.95 -8.33
C ASP A 347 -1.93 11.48 -8.25
N ASN A 348 -3.25 11.20 -8.38
CA ASN A 348 -3.84 9.86 -8.27
C ASN A 348 -4.54 9.41 -9.56
N ALA A 349 -4.19 9.98 -10.72
CA ALA A 349 -4.85 9.68 -11.99
C ALA A 349 -4.77 8.18 -12.39
N ASP A 350 -3.71 7.46 -12.01
CA ASP A 350 -3.60 6.01 -12.19
C ASP A 350 -4.58 5.23 -11.32
N VAL A 351 -4.78 5.67 -10.09
CA VAL A 351 -5.67 5.02 -9.12
C VAL A 351 -7.14 5.30 -9.46
N LEU A 352 -7.42 6.51 -9.94
CA LEU A 352 -8.75 6.96 -10.33
C LEU A 352 -9.17 6.44 -11.71
N GLY A 353 -8.22 6.15 -12.60
CA GLY A 353 -8.49 5.73 -13.97
C GLY A 353 -9.18 6.84 -14.79
N ASP A 354 -10.09 6.46 -15.68
CA ASP A 354 -11.02 7.40 -16.33
C ASP A 354 -12.04 7.88 -15.29
N CYS A 355 -11.61 8.82 -14.45
CA CYS A 355 -12.46 9.51 -13.48
C CYS A 355 -13.52 10.29 -14.27
N ASP A 356 -14.72 9.73 -14.38
CA ASP A 356 -15.87 10.42 -14.99
C ASP A 356 -16.33 11.60 -14.10
N GLY A 357 -17.30 12.37 -14.57
CA GLY A 357 -17.82 13.53 -13.83
C GLY A 357 -18.37 13.20 -12.44
N THR A 358 -18.74 11.94 -12.17
CA THR A 358 -19.21 11.48 -10.86
C THR A 358 -18.05 11.39 -9.87
N CYS A 359 -16.90 10.89 -10.33
CA CYS A 359 -15.69 10.75 -9.53
C CYS A 359 -15.09 12.12 -9.13
N ASP A 360 -15.02 13.09 -10.07
CA ASP A 360 -14.57 14.46 -9.77
C ASP A 360 -15.52 15.14 -8.76
N TYR A 361 -16.82 15.00 -8.97
CA TYR A 361 -17.83 15.51 -8.04
C TYR A 361 -17.65 14.92 -6.64
N ASP A 362 -17.50 13.61 -6.52
CA ASP A 362 -17.30 12.94 -5.24
C ASP A 362 -16.02 13.41 -4.54
N ILE A 363 -14.93 13.56 -5.27
CA ILE A 363 -13.66 13.99 -4.69
C ILE A 363 -13.78 15.40 -4.10
N ARG A 364 -14.44 16.31 -4.81
CA ARG A 364 -14.61 17.71 -4.39
C ARG A 364 -15.58 17.87 -3.22
N ASN A 365 -16.60 17.03 -3.13
CA ASN A 365 -17.70 17.19 -2.17
C ASN A 365 -17.55 16.35 -0.90
N LYS A 366 -16.50 15.53 -0.78
CA LYS A 366 -16.26 14.68 0.40
C LYS A 366 -15.42 15.34 1.48
N SER A 367 -15.61 14.82 2.69
CA SER A 367 -14.74 15.04 3.85
C SER A 367 -13.66 13.96 3.90
N TYR A 368 -12.45 14.33 4.34
CA TYR A 368 -11.29 13.46 4.37
C TYR A 368 -10.66 13.40 5.76
N ARG A 369 -10.19 12.19 6.09
CA ARG A 369 -9.20 11.93 7.13
C ARG A 369 -7.82 11.98 6.50
N ILE A 370 -6.84 12.55 7.19
CA ILE A 370 -5.52 12.77 6.61
C ILE A 370 -4.38 12.32 7.53
N TRP A 371 -3.29 11.84 6.92
CA TRP A 371 -2.06 11.53 7.63
C TRP A 371 -0.82 11.64 6.74
N MET A 372 0.36 11.41 7.32
CA MET A 372 1.62 11.42 6.59
C MET A 372 2.16 10.01 6.39
N GLU A 373 2.60 9.72 5.18
CA GLU A 373 3.19 8.44 4.77
C GLU A 373 4.25 8.70 3.72
N ASP A 374 5.49 8.24 3.96
CA ASP A 374 6.61 8.35 3.01
C ASP A 374 6.87 9.76 2.42
N GLY A 375 6.57 10.79 3.22
CA GLY A 375 6.74 12.18 2.80
C GLY A 375 5.60 12.72 1.93
N GLN A 376 4.56 11.93 1.71
CA GLN A 376 3.31 12.30 1.09
C GLN A 376 2.25 12.52 2.18
N ILE A 377 1.26 13.35 1.86
CA ILE A 377 0.03 13.40 2.64
C ILE A 377 -0.96 12.42 2.02
N VAL A 378 -1.60 11.64 2.87
CA VAL A 378 -2.63 10.68 2.47
C VAL A 378 -3.98 11.23 2.88
N LEU A 379 -4.97 11.12 1.99
CA LEU A 379 -6.35 11.49 2.21
C LEU A 379 -7.24 10.26 2.03
N PHE A 380 -8.11 10.01 2.98
CA PHE A 380 -9.10 8.93 2.93
C PHE A 380 -10.49 9.50 3.17
N PRO A 381 -11.45 9.30 2.25
CA PRO A 381 -12.77 9.87 2.39
C PRO A 381 -13.59 9.20 3.49
N GLU A 382 -14.41 9.99 4.17
CA GLU A 382 -15.32 9.52 5.21
C GLU A 382 -16.48 8.68 4.64
N PHE A 383 -17.09 7.84 5.50
CA PHE A 383 -18.31 7.05 5.24
C PHE A 383 -18.26 6.29 3.91
N SER A 384 -17.24 5.47 3.77
CA SER A 384 -17.02 4.68 2.57
C SER A 384 -17.84 3.39 2.64
N GLN A 385 -18.96 3.29 1.92
CA GLN A 385 -19.70 2.02 1.79
C GLN A 385 -18.92 0.99 0.94
N ALA A 386 -19.11 -0.30 1.26
CA ALA A 386 -18.50 -1.39 0.49
C ALA A 386 -18.76 -1.22 -1.01
N SER A 387 -17.73 -1.47 -1.83
CA SER A 387 -17.76 -1.46 -3.31
C SER A 387 -17.71 -0.11 -4.04
N TYR A 388 -17.59 1.02 -3.32
CA TYR A 388 -17.40 2.32 -3.97
C TYR A 388 -15.94 2.56 -4.39
N ILE A 389 -15.71 3.20 -5.55
CA ILE A 389 -14.37 3.59 -6.04
C ILE A 389 -13.61 4.47 -5.04
N ASN A 390 -14.37 5.09 -4.14
CA ASN A 390 -13.94 6.01 -3.09
C ASN A 390 -13.32 5.34 -1.87
N GLN A 391 -13.20 4.01 -1.77
CA GLN A 391 -12.56 3.37 -0.61
C GLN A 391 -11.02 3.31 -0.71
N GLN A 392 -10.39 4.35 -1.26
CA GLN A 392 -8.96 4.33 -1.57
C GLN A 392 -8.23 5.43 -0.79
N GLU A 393 -6.94 5.18 -0.58
CA GLU A 393 -6.02 6.17 -0.06
C GLU A 393 -5.52 7.01 -1.24
N TYR A 394 -5.72 8.32 -1.15
CA TYR A 394 -5.25 9.27 -2.15
C TYR A 394 -4.00 9.97 -1.64
N PHE A 395 -2.94 9.95 -2.43
CA PHE A 395 -1.64 10.49 -2.04
C PHE A 395 -1.40 11.81 -2.76
N ILE A 396 -1.02 12.85 -2.01
CA ILE A 396 -0.54 14.09 -2.60
C ILE A 396 0.93 14.24 -2.28
N LYS A 397 1.72 14.50 -3.32
CA LYS A 397 3.15 14.74 -3.17
C LYS A 397 3.36 16.10 -2.50
N VAL A 398 3.99 16.08 -1.34
CA VAL A 398 4.41 17.32 -0.69
C VAL A 398 5.62 17.83 -1.47
N ALA A 399 5.46 18.93 -2.18
CA ALA A 399 6.53 19.57 -2.94
C ALA A 399 7.78 19.72 -2.05
N ARG A 400 8.93 19.26 -2.56
CA ARG A 400 10.21 19.18 -1.83
C ARG A 400 10.77 20.54 -1.46
#